data_AF-A0A8J3JG58-F1
#
_entry.id   AF-A0A8J3JG58-F1
#
_cell.length_a   1.000
_cell.length_b   1.000
_cell.length_c   1.000
_cell.angle_alpha   90.00
_cell.angle_beta   90.00
_cell.angle_gamma   90.00
#
_symmetry.space_group_name_H-M   'P 1'
#
loop_
_entity.id
_entity.type
_entity.pdbx_description
1 polymer ?
#
loop_
_entity_poly.entity_id
_entity_poly.type
_entity_poly.pdbx_seq_one_letter_code
_entity_poly.pdbx_strand_id
1 'polypeptide(L)'
;MTDARESRLSLQGDSSLPGNDDRAKTRKRPLTARLPTLMDLSGRLNARDYTIAHLLDEHTALTTPQLTAMLFGSQITCQHRLNSLRKLRFVDRFIRNQPTRPRPMCWVVGPLAARYVALARDEAPPTPKAVQQRAERIMASPRLDHLLGVNGFFGTLAAHTRTDPSTRLARWWSERSSTAAYGRRIRPDGHGVWTKGTASVGFFVEYDTGTEPIGRLIDKLPAYQRLCEDGGPNYPVLFVLQSPVREQHLHRRLGAGVGTTVTVATTCPQAGTDPAAAVWELVGDGRRRRLVDLPSSHGQTGPINPGPPSAADDPLRLLQHR
;
A
#
# COMPACT_ATOMS: atom_id res chain seq x y z
N MET A 1 -7.32 -80.17 30.84
CA MET A 1 -6.20 -80.19 31.80
C MET A 1 -6.12 -78.82 32.45
N THR A 2 -6.18 -78.79 33.79
CA THR A 2 -6.00 -77.65 34.73
C THR A 2 -7.02 -76.51 34.59
N ASP A 3 -8.04 -76.33 35.45
CA ASP A 3 -8.21 -76.37 36.92
C ASP A 3 -7.70 -75.13 37.67
N ALA A 4 -8.53 -74.71 38.64
CA ALA A 4 -8.32 -73.76 39.75
C ALA A 4 -8.36 -72.24 39.43
N ARG A 5 -8.96 -71.36 40.24
CA ARG A 5 -9.71 -71.44 41.50
C ARG A 5 -10.31 -70.05 41.78
N GLU A 6 -11.51 -70.02 42.35
CA GLU A 6 -12.07 -68.85 43.06
C GLU A 6 -11.13 -68.40 44.18
N SER A 7 -11.13 -67.10 44.52
CA SER A 7 -10.98 -66.65 45.90
C SER A 7 -11.65 -65.29 46.11
N ARG A 8 -12.53 -65.30 47.11
CA ARG A 8 -13.47 -64.28 47.52
C ARG A 8 -12.80 -63.09 48.23
N LEU A 9 -13.52 -61.99 48.13
CA LEU A 9 -13.45 -60.77 48.95
C LEU A 9 -13.21 -61.04 50.45
N SER A 10 -12.33 -60.26 51.05
CA SER A 10 -12.43 -59.88 52.46
C SER A 10 -12.07 -58.40 52.63
N LEU A 11 -12.92 -57.70 53.38
CA LEU A 11 -12.88 -56.28 53.74
C LEU A 11 -11.93 -56.03 54.92
N GLN A 12 -11.13 -54.96 54.83
CA GLN A 12 -10.62 -54.09 55.91
C GLN A 12 -9.55 -53.19 55.27
N GLY A 13 -9.46 -51.88 55.48
CA GLY A 13 -10.07 -51.01 56.44
C GLY A 13 -9.79 -49.56 56.05
N ASP A 14 -10.58 -48.72 56.68
CA ASP A 14 -10.64 -47.27 56.73
C ASP A 14 -9.33 -46.50 56.50
N SER A 15 -9.39 -45.48 55.64
CA SER A 15 -8.52 -44.29 55.69
C SER A 15 -9.23 -43.13 55.00
N SER A 16 -9.87 -42.31 55.83
CA SER A 16 -10.55 -41.07 55.50
C SER A 16 -9.70 -40.12 54.64
N LEU A 17 -10.24 -39.68 53.50
CA LEU A 17 -9.73 -38.53 52.73
C LEU A 17 -10.49 -37.27 53.17
N PRO A 18 -9.81 -36.16 53.50
CA PRO A 18 -10.49 -34.93 53.88
C PRO A 18 -10.96 -34.14 52.64
N GLY A 19 -12.24 -33.79 52.68
CA GLY A 19 -12.81 -32.52 52.20
C GLY A 19 -12.32 -31.97 50.86
N ASN A 20 -13.02 -32.36 49.79
CA ASN A 20 -12.97 -31.63 48.53
C ASN A 20 -13.80 -30.34 48.72
N ASP A 21 -13.11 -29.23 49.03
CA ASP A 21 -13.72 -27.91 49.19
C ASP A 21 -14.13 -27.39 47.81
N ASP A 22 -15.43 -27.54 47.50
CA ASP A 22 -16.12 -27.05 46.31
C ASP A 22 -16.10 -25.51 46.25
N ARG A 23 -14.94 -24.94 45.92
CA ARG A 23 -14.84 -23.57 45.42
C ARG A 23 -15.12 -23.57 43.93
N ALA A 24 -16.41 -23.55 43.60
CA ALA A 24 -16.90 -23.16 42.29
C ALA A 24 -16.35 -21.77 41.93
N LYS A 25 -15.18 -21.74 41.26
CA LYS A 25 -14.65 -20.55 40.60
C LYS A 25 -15.64 -20.17 39.52
N THR A 26 -16.50 -19.21 39.82
CA THR A 26 -17.33 -18.49 38.86
C THR A 26 -16.38 -17.86 37.84
N ARG A 27 -16.12 -18.56 36.73
CA ARG A 27 -15.46 -18.01 35.56
C ARG A 27 -16.33 -16.87 35.06
N LYS A 28 -16.00 -15.63 35.44
CA LYS A 28 -16.57 -14.43 34.82
C LYS A 28 -16.36 -14.57 33.31
N ARG A 29 -17.45 -14.71 32.56
CA ARG A 29 -17.46 -14.54 31.10
C ARG A 29 -16.68 -13.25 30.81
N PRO A 30 -15.66 -13.25 29.93
CA PRO A 30 -14.98 -12.01 29.59
C PRO A 30 -16.03 -11.09 28.98
N LEU A 31 -16.35 -9.99 29.68
CA LEU A 31 -17.04 -8.85 29.10
C LEU A 31 -16.29 -8.55 27.80
N THR A 32 -16.98 -8.62 26.67
CA THR A 32 -16.46 -8.25 25.36
C THR A 32 -15.79 -6.88 25.50
N ALA A 33 -14.46 -6.87 25.49
CA ALA A 33 -13.69 -5.65 25.73
C ALA A 33 -14.12 -4.62 24.69
N ARG A 34 -14.77 -3.55 25.16
CA ARG A 34 -15.21 -2.44 24.31
C ARG A 34 -13.99 -1.89 23.57
N LEU A 35 -14.09 -1.75 22.24
CA LEU A 35 -13.04 -1.08 21.47
C LEU A 35 -12.90 0.36 22.00
N PRO A 36 -11.66 0.85 22.25
CA PRO A 36 -11.47 2.22 22.69
C PRO A 36 -11.97 3.19 21.62
N THR A 37 -12.54 4.31 22.04
CA THR A 37 -13.02 5.35 21.12
C THR A 37 -11.86 6.17 20.57
N LEU A 38 -12.10 6.96 19.51
CA LEU A 38 -11.09 7.89 18.99
C LEU A 38 -10.73 8.97 20.02
N MET A 39 -11.69 9.39 20.85
CA MET A 39 -11.46 10.37 21.92
C MET A 39 -10.53 9.82 23.00
N ASP A 40 -10.68 8.54 23.37
CA ASP A 40 -9.80 7.85 24.33
C ASP A 40 -8.33 7.78 23.87
N LEU A 41 -8.11 7.86 22.56
CA LEU A 41 -6.78 7.73 21.95
C LEU A 41 -6.18 9.05 21.46
N SER A 42 -6.93 10.15 21.54
CA SER A 42 -6.52 11.46 21.01
C SER A 42 -5.15 11.92 21.54
N GLY A 43 -4.91 11.82 22.84
CA GLY A 43 -3.62 12.16 23.47
C GLY A 43 -2.48 11.16 23.22
N ARG A 44 -2.75 10.02 22.58
CA ARG A 44 -1.78 8.95 22.31
C ARG A 44 -1.36 8.87 20.85
N LEU A 45 -2.10 9.52 19.95
CA LEU A 45 -1.87 9.58 18.51
C LEU A 45 -1.27 10.94 18.13
N ASN A 46 -0.44 10.97 17.10
CA ASN A 46 0.15 12.17 16.53
C ASN A 46 -0.06 12.22 15.01
N ALA A 47 0.31 13.34 14.38
CA ALA A 47 0.19 13.57 12.95
C ALA A 47 0.76 12.44 12.07
N ARG A 48 1.87 11.82 12.48
CA ARG A 48 2.47 10.69 11.76
C ARG A 48 1.56 9.46 11.78
N ASP A 49 0.88 9.18 12.88
CA ASP A 49 -0.01 8.02 12.96
C ASP A 49 -1.24 8.21 12.08
N TYR A 50 -1.82 9.42 12.06
CA TYR A 50 -2.91 9.75 11.15
C TYR A 50 -2.45 9.70 9.68
N THR A 51 -1.21 10.10 9.40
CA THR A 51 -0.60 9.92 8.07
C THR A 51 -0.52 8.44 7.69
N ILE A 52 -0.07 7.57 8.61
CA ILE A 52 -0.07 6.11 8.41
C ILE A 52 -1.49 5.59 8.13
N ALA A 53 -2.50 6.06 8.86
CA ALA A 53 -3.89 5.66 8.63
C ALA A 53 -4.37 5.99 7.21
N HIS A 54 -4.13 7.23 6.75
CA HIS A 54 -4.50 7.64 5.39
C HIS A 54 -3.73 6.86 4.32
N LEU A 55 -2.42 6.67 4.49
CA LEU A 55 -1.61 5.89 3.55
C LEU A 55 -2.07 4.43 3.45
N LEU A 56 -2.40 3.78 4.57
CA LEU A 56 -2.86 2.39 4.58
C LEU A 56 -4.29 2.24 4.04
N ASP A 57 -5.17 3.22 4.28
CA ASP A 57 -6.50 3.21 3.68
C ASP A 57 -6.42 3.40 2.16
N GLU A 58 -5.61 4.37 1.72
CA GLU A 58 -5.44 4.71 0.31
C GLU A 58 -4.75 3.60 -0.48
N HIS A 59 -3.61 3.10 0.03
CA HIS A 59 -2.71 2.19 -0.68
C HIS A 59 -2.79 0.74 -0.18
N THR A 60 -3.79 0.41 0.63
CA THR A 60 -4.18 -0.94 1.06
C THR A 60 -3.20 -1.65 1.99
N ALA A 61 -1.91 -1.76 1.66
CA ALA A 61 -0.88 -2.37 2.49
C ALA A 61 0.50 -1.75 2.24
N LEU A 62 1.27 -1.57 3.31
CA LEU A 62 2.66 -1.09 3.25
C LEU A 62 3.56 -1.96 4.12
N THR A 63 4.82 -2.11 3.71
CA THR A 63 5.82 -2.86 4.48
C THR A 63 6.50 -1.99 5.54
N THR A 64 7.12 -2.62 6.54
CA THR A 64 7.95 -1.88 7.51
C THR A 64 9.03 -1.02 6.85
N PRO A 65 9.82 -1.51 5.85
CA PRO A 65 10.81 -0.68 5.17
C PRO A 65 10.20 0.53 4.45
N GLN A 66 9.07 0.34 3.75
CA GLN A 66 8.37 1.44 3.06
C GLN A 66 7.91 2.52 4.04
N LEU A 67 7.22 2.14 5.13
CA LEU A 67 6.79 3.08 6.15
C LEU A 67 7.97 3.77 6.84
N THR A 68 9.06 3.03 7.06
CA THR A 68 10.30 3.60 7.63
C THR A 68 10.86 4.68 6.74
N ALA A 69 11.10 4.37 5.46
CA ALA A 69 11.69 5.30 4.50
C ALA A 69 10.89 6.61 4.38
N MET A 70 9.56 6.52 4.38
CA MET A 70 8.70 7.70 4.27
C MET A 70 8.57 8.53 5.56
N LEU A 71 8.56 7.89 6.74
CA LEU A 71 8.04 8.53 7.97
C LEU A 71 9.00 8.54 9.16
N PHE A 72 10.08 7.76 9.13
CA PHE A 72 10.95 7.55 10.29
C PHE A 72 12.44 7.67 9.93
N GLY A 73 13.27 8.10 10.88
CA GLY A 73 14.73 8.08 10.74
C GLY A 73 15.36 6.72 11.05
N SER A 74 14.61 5.77 11.63
CA SER A 74 15.11 4.46 12.03
C SER A 74 14.02 3.39 11.95
N GLN A 75 14.40 2.21 11.44
CA GLN A 75 13.53 1.05 11.35
C GLN A 75 13.08 0.55 12.74
N ILE A 76 13.96 0.61 13.73
CA ILE A 76 13.65 0.19 15.11
C ILE A 76 12.52 1.08 15.68
N THR A 77 12.65 2.39 15.53
CA THR A 77 11.63 3.35 15.98
C THR A 77 10.29 3.13 15.28
N CYS A 78 10.33 2.89 13.96
CA CYS A 78 9.16 2.56 13.15
C CYS A 78 8.45 1.30 13.70
N GLN A 79 9.19 0.21 13.90
CA GLN A 79 8.63 -1.04 14.41
C GLN A 79 8.01 -0.90 15.81
N HIS A 80 8.69 -0.21 16.74
CA HIS A 80 8.14 0.06 18.07
C HIS A 80 6.85 0.87 18.01
N ARG A 81 6.80 1.90 17.15
CA ARG A 81 5.59 2.71 16.98
C ARG A 81 4.45 1.89 16.38
N LEU A 82 4.69 1.14 15.31
CA LEU A 82 3.67 0.32 14.64
C LEU A 82 3.14 -0.79 15.56
N ASN A 83 3.99 -1.41 16.37
CA ASN A 83 3.56 -2.35 17.40
C ASN A 83 2.68 -1.70 18.47
N SER A 84 2.98 -0.45 18.86
CA SER A 84 2.16 0.31 19.80
C SER A 84 0.79 0.66 19.21
N LEU A 85 0.76 1.11 17.95
CA LEU A 85 -0.49 1.36 17.21
C LEU A 85 -1.32 0.10 17.01
N ARG A 86 -0.68 -1.07 16.84
CA ARG A 86 -1.38 -2.35 16.76
C ARG A 86 -2.04 -2.76 18.09
N LYS A 87 -1.36 -2.55 19.22
CA LYS A 87 -1.98 -2.75 20.55
C LYS A 87 -3.22 -1.87 20.74
N LEU A 88 -3.24 -0.70 20.10
CA LEU A 88 -4.38 0.20 20.05
C LEU A 88 -5.46 -0.19 19.04
N ARG A 89 -5.29 -1.25 18.23
CA ARG A 89 -6.18 -1.61 17.10
C ARG A 89 -6.28 -0.50 16.04
N PHE A 90 -5.30 0.40 16.00
CA PHE A 90 -5.22 1.48 15.02
C PHE A 90 -4.68 0.96 13.68
N VAL A 91 -3.69 0.08 13.71
CA VAL A 91 -3.22 -0.69 12.55
C VAL A 91 -3.28 -2.18 12.86
N ASP A 92 -3.22 -3.03 11.84
CA ASP A 92 -2.94 -4.46 12.01
C ASP A 92 -1.81 -4.91 11.07
N ARG A 93 -1.38 -6.16 11.20
CA ARG A 93 -0.28 -6.71 10.41
C ARG A 93 -0.49 -8.17 10.05
N PHE A 94 0.16 -8.59 8.97
CA PHE A 94 0.33 -9.99 8.62
C PHE A 94 1.71 -10.21 7.98
N ILE A 95 2.11 -11.47 7.86
CA ILE A 95 3.29 -11.89 7.11
C ILE A 95 2.80 -12.90 6.08
N ARG A 96 3.16 -12.70 4.81
CA ARG A 96 2.93 -13.70 3.77
C ARG A 96 4.16 -14.61 3.70
N ASN A 97 4.01 -15.85 4.19
CA ASN A 97 5.09 -16.84 4.09
C ASN A 97 5.21 -17.30 2.64
N GLN A 98 6.34 -17.02 2.01
CA GLN A 98 6.74 -17.60 0.73
C GLN A 98 8.07 -18.33 0.91
N PRO A 99 8.26 -19.56 0.38
CA PRO A 99 9.48 -20.34 0.60
C PRO A 99 10.74 -19.68 0.05
N THR A 100 10.63 -18.95 -1.06
CA THR A 100 11.78 -18.45 -1.84
C THR A 100 11.97 -16.93 -1.78
N ARG A 101 11.15 -16.21 -1.01
CA ARG A 101 11.21 -14.74 -0.92
C ARG A 101 11.35 -14.24 0.51
N PRO A 102 11.97 -13.07 0.70
CA PRO A 102 11.94 -12.36 1.97
C PRO A 102 10.51 -12.24 2.48
N ARG A 103 10.32 -12.31 3.80
CA ARG A 103 9.01 -12.25 4.45
C ARG A 103 8.77 -10.86 5.03
N PRO A 104 8.37 -9.86 4.22
CA PRO A 104 8.14 -8.54 4.77
C PRO A 104 6.93 -8.56 5.69
N MET A 105 7.06 -7.89 6.84
CA MET A 105 5.90 -7.52 7.64
C MET A 105 5.06 -6.52 6.87
N CYS A 106 3.82 -6.91 6.56
CA CYS A 106 2.85 -6.04 5.90
C CYS A 106 1.91 -5.44 6.96
N TRP A 107 1.70 -4.14 6.86
CA TRP A 107 0.80 -3.38 7.71
C TRP A 107 -0.45 -2.98 6.92
N VAL A 108 -1.59 -3.01 7.59
CA VAL A 108 -2.91 -2.68 7.03
C VAL A 108 -3.68 -1.82 8.02
N VAL A 109 -4.72 -1.16 7.52
CA VAL A 109 -5.62 -0.36 8.36
C VAL A 109 -6.27 -1.23 9.44
N GLY A 110 -6.23 -0.77 10.69
CA GLY A 110 -6.95 -1.40 11.81
C GLY A 110 -8.36 -0.81 11.97
N PRO A 111 -9.23 -1.43 12.78
CA PRO A 111 -10.61 -0.95 12.97
C PRO A 111 -10.75 0.52 13.36
N LEU A 112 -9.83 1.05 14.20
CA LEU A 112 -9.90 2.45 14.64
C LEU A 112 -9.42 3.43 13.58
N ALA A 113 -8.35 3.11 12.84
CA ALA A 113 -7.93 3.95 11.73
C ALA A 113 -8.97 3.96 10.61
N ALA A 114 -9.59 2.81 10.30
CA ALA A 114 -10.65 2.71 9.30
C ALA A 114 -11.87 3.57 9.69
N ARG A 115 -12.24 3.55 10.98
CA ARG A 115 -13.28 4.44 11.51
C ARG A 115 -12.88 5.91 11.41
N TYR A 116 -11.65 6.26 11.79
CA TYR A 116 -11.15 7.63 11.71
C TYR A 116 -11.21 8.16 10.27
N VAL A 117 -10.68 7.41 9.30
CA VAL A 117 -10.64 7.85 7.90
C VAL A 117 -12.05 7.97 7.30
N ALA A 118 -12.95 7.03 7.60
CA ALA A 118 -14.34 7.13 7.15
C ALA A 118 -15.05 8.37 7.72
N LEU A 119 -14.94 8.61 9.03
CA LEU A 119 -15.55 9.79 9.65
C LEU A 119 -14.95 11.10 9.15
N ALA A 120 -13.64 11.14 8.85
CA ALA A 120 -12.99 12.31 8.27
C ALA A 120 -13.45 12.61 6.83
N ARG A 121 -14.15 11.67 6.19
CA ARG A 121 -14.78 11.82 4.86
C ARG A 121 -16.31 11.89 4.94
N ASP A 122 -16.88 12.04 6.14
CA ASP A 122 -18.33 11.98 6.39
C ASP A 122 -18.99 10.67 5.91
N GLU A 123 -18.24 9.57 5.92
CA GLU A 123 -18.70 8.24 5.54
C GLU A 123 -19.07 7.38 6.76
N ALA A 124 -20.00 6.44 6.56
CA ALA A 124 -20.35 5.45 7.57
C ALA A 124 -19.15 4.53 7.88
N PRO A 125 -18.70 4.44 9.15
CA PRO A 125 -17.56 3.60 9.50
C PRO A 125 -17.79 2.11 9.25
N PRO A 126 -16.80 1.38 8.69
CA PRO A 126 -16.92 -0.06 8.52
C PRO A 126 -16.92 -0.78 9.88
N THR A 127 -17.58 -1.94 9.95
CA THR A 127 -17.53 -2.78 11.16
C THR A 127 -16.12 -3.36 11.36
N PRO A 128 -15.70 -3.64 12.61
CA PRO A 128 -14.42 -4.29 12.87
C PRO A 128 -14.25 -5.63 12.11
N LYS A 129 -15.34 -6.38 11.94
CA LYS A 129 -15.38 -7.63 11.16
C LYS A 129 -15.09 -7.38 9.68
N ALA A 130 -15.70 -6.35 9.08
CA ALA A 130 -15.46 -6.00 7.69
C ALA A 130 -14.00 -5.58 7.43
N VAL A 131 -13.40 -4.83 8.37
CA VAL A 131 -11.98 -4.45 8.32
C VAL A 131 -11.07 -5.69 8.41
N GLN A 132 -11.37 -6.62 9.31
CA GLN A 132 -10.63 -7.89 9.41
C GLN A 132 -10.71 -8.70 8.11
N GLN A 133 -11.91 -8.88 7.55
CA GLN A 133 -12.08 -9.60 6.28
C GLN A 133 -11.36 -8.91 5.11
N ARG A 134 -11.26 -7.56 5.12
CA ARG A 134 -10.46 -6.81 4.14
C ARG A 134 -8.97 -7.18 4.29
N ALA A 135 -8.44 -7.22 5.51
CA ALA A 135 -7.05 -7.62 5.76
C ALA A 135 -6.76 -9.07 5.31
N GLU A 136 -7.66 -10.01 5.58
CA GLU A 136 -7.54 -11.41 5.16
C GLU A 136 -7.55 -11.55 3.63
N ARG A 137 -8.42 -10.80 2.93
CA ARG A 137 -8.44 -10.74 1.45
C ARG A 137 -7.14 -10.18 0.87
N ILE A 138 -6.56 -9.16 1.50
CA ILE A 138 -5.27 -8.60 1.06
C ILE A 138 -4.17 -9.65 1.21
N MET A 139 -4.10 -10.33 2.35
CA MET A 139 -3.12 -11.37 2.63
C MET A 139 -3.22 -12.52 1.62
N ALA A 140 -4.44 -12.94 1.27
CA ALA A 140 -4.69 -14.01 0.31
C ALA A 140 -4.54 -13.60 -1.16
N SER A 141 -4.36 -12.30 -1.45
CA SER A 141 -4.36 -11.79 -2.82
C SER A 141 -3.12 -12.24 -3.60
N PRO A 142 -3.26 -12.79 -4.82
CA PRO A 142 -2.12 -13.08 -5.69
C PRO A 142 -1.43 -11.80 -6.20
N ARG A 143 -2.13 -10.65 -6.17
CA ARG A 143 -1.60 -9.35 -6.61
C ARG A 143 -0.86 -8.58 -5.52
N LEU A 144 -0.67 -9.17 -4.33
CA LEU A 144 -0.02 -8.46 -3.23
C LEU A 144 1.40 -8.00 -3.59
N ASP A 145 2.18 -8.84 -4.27
CA ASP A 145 3.58 -8.51 -4.60
C ASP A 145 3.64 -7.36 -5.63
N HIS A 146 2.70 -7.34 -6.58
CA HIS A 146 2.48 -6.22 -7.51
C HIS A 146 2.13 -4.94 -6.76
N LEU A 147 1.11 -4.98 -5.88
CA LEU A 147 0.70 -3.84 -5.04
C LEU A 147 1.87 -3.29 -4.21
N LEU A 148 2.64 -4.17 -3.58
CA LEU A 148 3.81 -3.75 -2.78
C LEU A 148 4.92 -3.14 -3.65
N GLY A 149 5.08 -3.61 -4.89
CA GLY A 149 5.99 -3.02 -5.87
C GLY A 149 5.61 -1.59 -6.25
N VAL A 150 4.33 -1.37 -6.60
CA VAL A 150 3.76 -0.04 -6.88
C VAL A 150 3.94 0.89 -5.67
N ASN A 151 3.58 0.41 -4.48
CA ASN A 151 3.72 1.20 -3.26
C ASN A 151 5.19 1.46 -2.91
N GLY A 152 6.11 0.57 -3.28
CA GLY A 152 7.54 0.76 -3.15
C GLY A 152 8.03 1.90 -4.04
N PHE A 153 7.59 1.95 -5.30
CA PHE A 153 7.92 3.02 -6.24
C PHE A 153 7.58 4.41 -5.67
N PHE A 154 6.33 4.61 -5.27
CA PHE A 154 5.90 5.89 -4.68
C PHE A 154 6.50 6.14 -3.29
N GLY A 155 6.73 5.08 -2.51
CA GLY A 155 7.41 5.17 -1.22
C GLY A 155 8.83 5.70 -1.35
N THR A 156 9.55 5.34 -2.42
CA THR A 156 10.88 5.90 -2.72
C THR A 156 10.79 7.38 -3.08
N LEU A 157 9.79 7.80 -3.89
CA LEU A 157 9.56 9.23 -4.17
C LEU A 157 9.28 10.02 -2.88
N ALA A 158 8.38 9.51 -2.03
CA ALA A 158 8.06 10.14 -0.75
C ALA A 158 9.26 10.15 0.23
N ALA A 159 10.17 9.17 0.15
CA ALA A 159 11.41 9.20 0.90
C ALA A 159 12.39 10.25 0.37
N HIS A 160 12.48 10.43 -0.96
CA HIS A 160 13.35 11.41 -1.60
C HIS A 160 13.02 12.86 -1.17
N THR A 161 11.74 13.19 -0.94
CA THR A 161 11.36 14.54 -0.47
C THR A 161 11.89 14.88 0.92
N ARG A 162 12.33 13.89 1.70
CA ARG A 162 12.93 14.11 3.02
C ARG A 162 14.39 14.56 2.91
N THR A 163 15.06 14.21 1.82
CA THR A 163 16.47 14.51 1.56
C THR A 163 16.67 15.70 0.64
N ASP A 164 15.68 16.02 -0.21
CA ASP A 164 15.68 17.20 -1.06
C ASP A 164 14.42 18.04 -0.80
N PRO A 165 14.51 19.11 0.02
CA PRO A 165 13.39 20.00 0.32
C PRO A 165 12.82 20.75 -0.88
N SER A 166 13.55 20.80 -2.01
CA SER A 166 13.03 21.40 -3.25
C SER A 166 12.01 20.51 -3.96
N THR A 167 11.83 19.27 -3.51
CA THR A 167 10.97 18.26 -4.14
C THR A 167 9.73 17.93 -3.32
N ARG A 168 8.64 17.56 -4.00
CA ARG A 168 7.39 17.14 -3.36
C ARG A 168 6.68 16.09 -4.20
N LEU A 169 6.16 15.05 -3.55
CA LEU A 169 5.14 14.18 -4.11
C LEU A 169 3.78 14.82 -3.79
N ALA A 170 3.36 15.77 -4.62
CA ALA A 170 2.21 16.63 -4.36
C ALA A 170 0.86 15.91 -4.46
N ARG A 171 0.82 14.76 -5.15
CA ARG A 171 -0.33 13.85 -5.21
C ARG A 171 0.17 12.43 -5.32
N TRP A 172 -0.49 11.51 -4.62
CA TRP A 172 -0.33 10.07 -4.81
C TRP A 172 -1.68 9.37 -4.66
N TRP A 173 -2.17 8.79 -5.75
CA TRP A 173 -3.39 8.00 -5.78
C TRP A 173 -3.10 6.54 -6.13
N SER A 174 -3.80 5.64 -5.44
CA SER A 174 -3.85 4.22 -5.76
C SER A 174 -4.58 3.95 -7.09
N GLU A 175 -4.51 2.72 -7.61
CA GLU A 175 -5.35 2.25 -8.73
C GLU A 175 -6.83 2.61 -8.53
N ARG A 176 -7.36 2.40 -7.31
CA ARG A 176 -8.76 2.70 -6.96
C ARG A 176 -9.09 4.17 -7.16
N SER A 177 -8.31 5.06 -6.53
CA SER A 177 -8.58 6.50 -6.58
C SER A 177 -8.31 7.08 -7.95
N SER A 178 -7.27 6.60 -8.65
CA SER A 178 -6.97 7.00 -10.02
C SER A 178 -8.09 6.58 -10.97
N THR A 179 -8.52 5.32 -10.92
CA THR A 179 -9.63 4.82 -11.75
C THR A 179 -10.91 5.63 -11.52
N ALA A 180 -11.21 5.98 -10.28
CA ALA A 180 -12.37 6.82 -9.95
C ALA A 180 -12.22 8.26 -10.50
N ALA A 181 -11.07 8.89 -10.27
CA ALA A 181 -10.81 10.29 -10.65
C ALA A 181 -10.86 10.52 -12.17
N TYR A 182 -10.53 9.50 -12.97
CA TYR A 182 -10.57 9.56 -14.43
C TYR A 182 -11.80 8.86 -15.04
N GLY A 183 -12.91 8.80 -14.30
CA GLY A 183 -14.20 8.31 -14.80
C GLY A 183 -14.17 6.86 -15.29
N ARG A 184 -13.27 6.03 -14.73
CA ARG A 184 -13.02 4.62 -15.10
C ARG A 184 -12.57 4.40 -16.54
N ARG A 185 -12.13 5.45 -17.26
CA ARG A 185 -11.59 5.37 -18.63
C ARG A 185 -10.23 4.68 -18.69
N ILE A 186 -9.43 4.89 -17.65
CA ILE A 186 -8.12 4.25 -17.44
C ILE A 186 -8.08 3.56 -16.09
N ARG A 187 -7.12 2.64 -15.93
CA ARG A 187 -6.85 1.92 -14.67
C ARG A 187 -5.35 1.80 -14.43
N PRO A 188 -4.64 2.92 -14.22
CA PRO A 188 -3.23 2.88 -13.88
C PRO A 188 -3.05 2.18 -12.53
N ASP A 189 -1.91 1.52 -12.33
CA ASP A 189 -1.57 0.94 -11.03
C ASP A 189 -1.41 2.03 -9.94
N GLY A 190 -1.01 3.23 -10.37
CA GLY A 190 -1.07 4.44 -9.55
C GLY A 190 -0.88 5.72 -10.36
N HIS A 191 -1.20 6.85 -9.74
CA HIS A 191 -1.02 8.18 -10.31
C HIS A 191 -0.29 9.06 -9.32
N GLY A 192 0.60 9.91 -9.82
CA GLY A 192 1.26 10.90 -9.00
C GLY A 192 1.44 12.24 -9.69
N VAL A 193 1.70 13.25 -8.87
CA VAL A 193 2.24 14.53 -9.32
C VAL A 193 3.51 14.80 -8.54
N TRP A 194 4.63 14.91 -9.25
CA TRP A 194 5.94 15.21 -8.69
C TRP A 194 6.33 16.64 -9.02
N THR A 195 6.83 17.38 -8.04
CA THR A 195 7.29 18.76 -8.24
C THR A 195 8.73 18.91 -7.80
N LYS A 196 9.50 19.75 -8.51
CA LYS A 196 10.81 20.24 -8.06
C LYS A 196 10.92 21.74 -8.38
N GLY A 197 11.02 22.57 -7.34
CA GLY A 197 10.91 24.03 -7.49
C GLY A 197 9.57 24.41 -8.15
N THR A 198 9.62 25.08 -9.29
CA THR A 198 8.43 25.48 -10.07
C THR A 198 7.98 24.44 -11.10
N ALA A 199 8.79 23.42 -11.37
CA ALA A 199 8.46 22.39 -12.33
C ALA A 199 7.54 21.33 -11.71
N SER A 200 6.54 20.89 -12.47
CA SER A 200 5.53 19.92 -12.05
C SER A 200 5.27 18.92 -13.17
N VAL A 201 5.29 17.63 -12.81
CA VAL A 201 5.03 16.51 -13.72
C VAL A 201 3.94 15.64 -13.09
N GLY A 202 2.75 15.64 -13.68
CA GLY A 202 1.78 14.58 -13.45
C GLY A 202 2.15 13.35 -14.29
N PHE A 203 1.91 12.14 -13.78
CA PHE A 203 2.27 10.89 -14.45
C PHE A 203 1.33 9.73 -14.06
N PHE A 204 1.23 8.74 -14.93
CA PHE A 204 0.57 7.45 -14.66
C PHE A 204 1.63 6.36 -14.50
N VAL A 205 1.40 5.37 -13.64
CA VAL A 205 2.33 4.25 -13.42
C VAL A 205 1.69 2.95 -13.82
N GLU A 206 2.45 2.17 -14.59
CA GLU A 206 2.21 0.76 -14.90
C GLU A 206 3.40 -0.04 -14.38
N TYR A 207 3.20 -0.80 -13.31
CA TYR A 207 4.25 -1.59 -12.68
C TYR A 207 4.23 -3.00 -13.26
N ASP A 208 5.32 -3.40 -13.90
CA ASP A 208 5.40 -4.73 -14.48
C ASP A 208 6.14 -5.66 -13.52
N THR A 209 5.53 -6.81 -13.19
CA THR A 209 6.18 -7.88 -12.42
C THR A 209 6.89 -8.91 -13.30
N GLY A 210 6.89 -8.71 -14.62
CA GLY A 210 7.49 -9.61 -15.60
C GLY A 210 6.64 -10.84 -15.93
N THR A 211 5.45 -10.97 -15.35
CA THR A 211 4.60 -12.16 -15.52
C THR A 211 3.69 -12.10 -16.75
N GLU A 212 3.43 -10.91 -17.29
CA GLU A 212 2.54 -10.73 -18.44
C GLU A 212 3.32 -10.61 -19.76
N PRO A 213 2.73 -10.96 -20.91
CA PRO A 213 3.33 -10.68 -22.22
C PRO A 213 3.43 -9.17 -22.47
N ILE A 214 4.49 -8.72 -23.16
CA ILE A 214 4.70 -7.30 -23.50
C ILE A 214 3.52 -6.69 -24.28
N GLY A 215 2.85 -7.49 -25.12
CA GLY A 215 1.65 -7.04 -25.84
C GLY A 215 0.57 -6.47 -24.91
N ARG A 216 0.36 -7.10 -23.75
CA ARG A 216 -0.60 -6.60 -22.76
C ARG A 216 -0.24 -5.25 -22.16
N LEU A 217 1.05 -4.92 -22.07
CA LEU A 217 1.47 -3.59 -21.61
C LEU A 217 1.10 -2.54 -22.66
N ILE A 218 1.32 -2.86 -23.95
CA ILE A 218 1.02 -1.98 -25.08
C ILE A 218 -0.49 -1.79 -25.25
N ASP A 219 -1.28 -2.85 -25.04
CA ASP A 219 -2.75 -2.81 -25.16
C ASP A 219 -3.41 -1.82 -24.18
N LYS A 220 -2.69 -1.34 -23.16
CA LYS A 220 -3.17 -0.30 -22.24
C LYS A 220 -3.12 1.11 -22.86
N LEU A 221 -2.16 1.37 -23.75
CA LEU A 221 -1.89 2.71 -24.29
C LEU A 221 -3.07 3.37 -25.02
N PRO A 222 -3.89 2.65 -25.83
CA PRO A 222 -5.05 3.26 -26.47
C PRO A 222 -6.04 3.91 -25.49
N ALA A 223 -6.18 3.39 -24.27
CA ALA A 223 -7.06 3.98 -23.26
C ALA A 223 -6.52 5.34 -22.75
N TYR A 224 -5.21 5.45 -22.56
CA TYR A 224 -4.56 6.72 -22.18
C TYR A 224 -4.63 7.75 -23.32
N GLN A 225 -4.48 7.31 -24.56
CA GLN A 225 -4.61 8.18 -25.72
C GLN A 225 -6.02 8.77 -25.81
N ARG A 226 -7.05 7.91 -25.73
CA ARG A 226 -8.45 8.36 -25.72
C ARG A 226 -8.74 9.31 -24.56
N LEU A 227 -8.19 9.05 -23.36
CA LEU A 227 -8.33 9.97 -22.23
C LEU A 227 -7.82 11.38 -22.60
N CYS A 228 -6.65 11.49 -23.23
CA CYS A 228 -6.09 12.78 -23.66
C CYS A 228 -6.96 13.42 -24.76
N GLU A 229 -7.41 12.65 -25.75
CA GLU A 229 -8.28 13.12 -26.84
C GLU A 229 -9.64 13.64 -26.33
N ASP A 230 -10.17 13.02 -25.26
CA ASP A 230 -11.43 13.41 -24.63
C ASP A 230 -11.31 14.66 -23.72
N GLY A 231 -10.11 15.27 -23.62
CA GLY A 231 -9.85 16.46 -22.80
C GLY A 231 -9.22 16.16 -21.42
N GLY A 232 -8.70 14.95 -21.22
CA GLY A 232 -7.88 14.58 -20.07
C GLY A 232 -6.47 15.19 -20.12
N PRO A 233 -5.66 14.99 -19.06
CA PRO A 233 -4.30 15.52 -19.02
C PRO A 233 -3.38 14.77 -19.99
N ASN A 234 -2.35 15.46 -20.50
CA ASN A 234 -1.29 14.83 -21.28
C ASN A 234 -0.12 14.49 -20.35
N TYR A 235 -0.29 13.41 -19.58
CA TYR A 235 0.73 12.89 -18.69
C TYR A 235 1.46 11.70 -19.32
N PRO A 236 2.77 11.54 -19.07
CA PRO A 236 3.48 10.35 -19.48
C PRO A 236 2.98 9.12 -18.72
N VAL A 237 2.94 7.99 -19.43
CA VAL A 237 2.75 6.67 -18.84
C VAL A 237 4.12 6.08 -18.55
N LEU A 238 4.39 5.85 -17.26
CA LEU A 238 5.64 5.32 -16.75
C LEU A 238 5.53 3.80 -16.61
N PHE A 239 6.32 3.05 -17.38
CA PHE A 239 6.48 1.61 -17.17
C PHE A 239 7.69 1.32 -16.28
N VAL A 240 7.44 0.72 -15.13
CA VAL A 240 8.49 0.23 -14.22
C VAL A 240 8.69 -1.26 -14.47
N LEU A 241 9.80 -1.61 -15.13
CA LEU A 241 10.07 -2.95 -15.63
C LEU A 241 11.11 -3.67 -14.77
N GLN A 242 11.11 -5.01 -14.79
CA GLN A 242 12.02 -5.81 -13.95
C GLN A 242 13.41 -6.06 -14.56
N SER A 243 13.61 -5.80 -15.86
CA SER A 243 14.90 -6.07 -16.51
C SER A 243 15.16 -5.20 -17.74
N PRO A 244 16.44 -4.92 -18.06
CA PRO A 244 16.81 -4.15 -19.25
C PRO A 244 16.42 -4.85 -20.55
N VAL A 245 16.46 -6.20 -20.59
CA VAL A 245 16.01 -6.97 -21.76
C VAL A 245 14.53 -6.73 -22.03
N ARG A 246 13.72 -6.71 -20.97
CA ARG A 246 12.28 -6.46 -21.09
C ARG A 246 11.99 -5.03 -21.53
N GLU A 247 12.77 -4.07 -21.04
CA GLU A 247 12.74 -2.68 -21.48
C GLU A 247 13.05 -2.54 -22.97
N GLN A 248 14.17 -3.10 -23.44
CA GLN A 248 14.54 -3.08 -24.86
C GLN A 248 13.47 -3.72 -25.75
N HIS A 249 12.85 -4.82 -25.31
CA HIS A 249 11.76 -5.44 -26.07
C HIS A 249 10.50 -4.56 -26.13
N LEU A 250 10.16 -3.85 -25.05
CA LEU A 250 9.05 -2.89 -25.06
C LEU A 250 9.35 -1.73 -26.02
N HIS A 251 10.55 -1.14 -25.94
CA HIS A 251 10.99 -0.07 -26.85
C HIS A 251 10.94 -0.51 -28.32
N ARG A 252 11.45 -1.70 -28.65
CA ARG A 252 11.42 -2.24 -30.02
C ARG A 252 9.99 -2.39 -30.53
N ARG A 253 9.08 -2.90 -29.69
CA ARG A 253 7.67 -3.07 -30.07
C ARG A 253 6.96 -1.74 -30.30
N LEU A 254 7.23 -0.74 -29.45
CA LEU A 254 6.63 0.58 -29.59
C LEU A 254 7.19 1.33 -30.81
N GLY A 255 8.49 1.28 -31.04
CA GLY A 255 9.14 1.92 -32.19
C GLY A 255 8.81 1.29 -33.55
N ALA A 256 8.42 0.01 -33.59
CA ALA A 256 8.15 -0.71 -34.84
C ALA A 256 6.72 -0.56 -35.39
N GLY A 257 5.85 0.24 -34.76
CA GLY A 257 4.48 0.40 -35.29
C GLY A 257 3.43 0.98 -34.35
N VAL A 258 3.80 1.53 -33.19
CA VAL A 258 2.83 2.19 -32.31
C VAL A 258 2.99 3.70 -32.46
N GLY A 259 2.18 4.29 -33.34
CA GLY A 259 2.00 5.75 -33.44
C GLY A 259 1.24 6.31 -32.24
N THR A 260 1.71 6.01 -31.02
CA THR A 260 1.11 6.52 -29.79
C THR A 260 1.45 8.00 -29.65
N THR A 261 0.42 8.83 -29.49
CA THR A 261 0.58 10.26 -29.15
C THR A 261 0.86 10.45 -27.66
N VAL A 262 0.61 9.41 -26.84
CA VAL A 262 0.93 9.41 -25.41
C VAL A 262 2.42 9.24 -25.21
N THR A 263 3.01 10.10 -24.38
CA THR A 263 4.40 9.99 -23.96
C THR A 263 4.58 8.74 -23.10
N VAL A 264 5.50 7.86 -23.49
CA VAL A 264 5.85 6.67 -22.72
C VAL A 264 7.30 6.79 -22.24
N ALA A 265 7.49 6.61 -20.94
CA ALA A 265 8.82 6.54 -20.34
C ALA A 265 8.98 5.20 -19.60
N THR A 266 10.17 4.62 -19.65
CA THR A 266 10.44 3.33 -19.02
C THR A 266 11.61 3.44 -18.06
N THR A 267 11.61 2.57 -17.05
CA THR A 267 12.77 2.36 -16.19
C THR A 267 12.90 0.90 -15.79
N CYS A 268 14.09 0.49 -15.38
CA CYS A 268 14.36 -0.82 -14.82
C CYS A 268 15.48 -0.73 -13.75
N PRO A 269 15.66 -1.76 -12.89
CA PRO A 269 16.64 -1.70 -11.81
C PRO A 269 18.07 -1.33 -12.23
N GLN A 270 18.49 -1.70 -13.45
CA GLN A 270 19.82 -1.40 -13.98
C GLN A 270 20.03 0.11 -14.23
N ALA A 271 18.97 0.86 -14.52
CA ALA A 271 19.03 2.31 -14.72
C ALA A 271 19.19 3.06 -13.39
N GLY A 272 18.78 2.43 -12.28
CA GLY A 272 18.80 3.00 -10.93
C GLY A 272 17.51 2.69 -10.17
N THR A 273 17.55 2.89 -8.85
CA THR A 273 16.42 2.57 -7.96
C THR A 273 15.66 3.80 -7.47
N ASP A 274 16.20 5.01 -7.67
CA ASP A 274 15.54 6.26 -7.34
C ASP A 274 14.71 6.77 -8.54
N PRO A 275 13.37 6.69 -8.49
CA PRO A 275 12.52 7.18 -9.57
C PRO A 275 12.55 8.70 -9.74
N ALA A 276 13.06 9.50 -8.80
CA ALA A 276 13.24 10.93 -9.02
C ALA A 276 14.49 11.25 -9.87
N ALA A 277 15.46 10.34 -9.90
CA ALA A 277 16.73 10.50 -10.59
C ALA A 277 16.62 10.29 -12.11
N ALA A 278 17.75 10.44 -12.81
CA ALA A 278 17.84 10.32 -14.26
C ALA A 278 17.77 8.86 -14.74
N VAL A 279 16.64 8.20 -14.52
CA VAL A 279 16.43 6.76 -14.78
C VAL A 279 15.39 6.48 -15.86
N TRP A 280 14.74 7.52 -16.40
CA TRP A 280 13.60 7.39 -17.30
C TRP A 280 14.00 7.54 -18.76
N GLU A 281 13.82 6.50 -19.56
CA GLU A 281 14.07 6.55 -21.00
C GLU A 281 12.76 6.75 -21.75
N LEU A 282 12.66 7.84 -22.51
CA LEU A 282 11.55 8.05 -23.42
C LEU A 282 11.69 7.12 -24.62
N VAL A 283 10.57 6.54 -25.05
CA VAL A 283 10.54 5.70 -26.24
C VAL A 283 11.00 6.50 -27.45
N GLY A 284 12.07 6.02 -28.10
CA GLY A 284 12.65 6.65 -29.30
C GLY A 284 13.73 7.73 -29.04
N ASP A 285 14.02 8.10 -27.78
CA ASP A 285 15.03 9.13 -27.45
C ASP A 285 16.41 8.52 -27.13
N GLY A 286 16.45 7.33 -26.52
CA GLY A 286 17.70 6.65 -26.12
C GLY A 286 18.45 7.34 -24.97
N ARG A 287 17.88 8.41 -24.40
CA ARG A 287 18.46 9.21 -23.31
C ARG A 287 17.62 9.08 -22.05
N ARG A 288 18.30 8.94 -20.90
CA ARG A 288 17.67 8.91 -19.58
C ARG A 288 17.45 10.32 -19.05
N ARG A 289 16.29 10.58 -18.46
CA ARG A 289 15.85 11.87 -17.92
C ARG A 289 15.42 11.72 -16.47
N ARG A 290 15.46 12.81 -15.69
CA ARG A 290 14.85 12.84 -14.35
C ARG A 290 13.35 12.86 -14.50
N LEU A 291 12.63 12.40 -13.47
CA LEU A 291 11.16 12.39 -13.48
C LEU A 291 10.58 13.79 -13.76
N VAL A 292 11.17 14.82 -13.17
CA VAL A 292 10.72 16.21 -13.35
C VAL A 292 11.01 16.78 -14.74
N ASP A 293 11.90 16.15 -15.51
CA ASP A 293 12.26 16.60 -16.87
C ASP A 293 11.42 15.88 -17.96
N LEU A 294 10.45 15.05 -17.56
CA LEU A 294 9.56 14.35 -18.50
C LEU A 294 8.48 15.31 -19.04
N PRO A 295 8.14 15.23 -20.34
CA PRO A 295 7.03 15.98 -20.91
C PRO A 295 5.73 15.67 -20.18
N SER A 296 5.04 16.70 -19.70
CA SER A 296 3.79 16.57 -18.96
C SER A 296 2.98 17.86 -19.06
N SER A 297 1.66 17.73 -19.19
CA SER A 297 0.73 18.86 -19.15
C SER A 297 -0.50 18.51 -18.32
N HIS A 298 -0.78 19.34 -17.32
CA HIS A 298 -1.97 19.20 -16.48
C HIS A 298 -3.28 19.41 -17.26
N GLY A 299 -3.24 20.06 -18.44
CA GLY A 299 -4.43 20.38 -19.21
C GLY A 299 -5.40 21.32 -18.47
N GLN A 300 -6.60 21.47 -19.02
CA GLN A 300 -7.68 22.22 -18.37
C GLN A 300 -8.47 21.31 -17.43
N THR A 301 -8.80 21.81 -16.25
CA THR A 301 -9.61 21.06 -15.28
C THR A 301 -11.02 20.83 -15.83
N GLY A 302 -11.55 19.63 -15.63
CA GLY A 302 -12.87 19.25 -16.15
C GLY A 302 -13.35 17.90 -15.60
N PRO A 303 -14.48 17.38 -16.09
CA PRO A 303 -15.11 16.17 -15.54
C PRO A 303 -14.23 14.91 -15.58
N ILE A 304 -13.27 14.86 -16.51
CA ILE A 304 -12.32 13.75 -16.67
C ILE A 304 -10.86 14.18 -16.46
N ASN A 305 -10.65 15.42 -15.98
CA ASN A 305 -9.35 15.95 -15.65
C ASN A 305 -9.41 16.62 -14.27
N PRO A 306 -8.93 15.94 -13.21
CA PRO A 306 -8.98 16.48 -11.86
C PRO A 306 -8.07 17.71 -11.67
N GLY A 307 -7.27 18.08 -12.68
CA GLY A 307 -6.44 19.27 -12.65
C GLY A 307 -5.18 19.10 -11.79
N PRO A 308 -4.50 20.22 -11.48
CA PRO A 308 -3.29 20.22 -10.66
C PRO A 308 -3.55 19.71 -9.24
N PRO A 309 -2.51 19.26 -8.51
CA PRO A 309 -2.64 18.79 -7.13
C PRO A 309 -3.10 19.90 -6.19
N SER A 310 -3.99 19.56 -5.26
CA SER A 310 -4.35 20.41 -4.12
C SER A 310 -3.53 20.06 -2.87
N ALA A 311 -3.57 20.89 -1.83
CA ALA A 311 -2.92 20.57 -0.56
C ALA A 311 -3.46 19.28 0.09
N ALA A 312 -4.73 18.95 -0.15
CA ALA A 312 -5.37 17.74 0.36
C ALA A 312 -4.85 16.45 -0.32
N ASP A 313 -4.33 16.57 -1.54
CA ASP A 313 -3.77 15.45 -2.32
C ASP A 313 -2.40 15.00 -1.82
N ASP A 314 -1.71 15.82 -1.02
CA ASP A 314 -0.39 15.47 -0.53
C ASP A 314 -0.48 14.31 0.50
N PRO A 315 0.23 13.20 0.23
CA PRO A 315 0.19 12.01 1.09
C PRO A 315 0.76 12.24 2.49
N LEU A 316 1.60 13.27 2.67
CA LEU A 316 2.28 13.69 3.89
C LEU A 316 1.79 15.05 4.43
N ARG A 317 0.66 15.60 3.94
CA ARG A 317 0.13 16.92 4.32
C ARG A 317 0.06 17.18 5.83
N LEU A 318 -0.25 16.17 6.63
CA LEU A 318 -0.36 16.30 8.09
C LEU A 318 0.99 16.54 8.78
N LEU A 319 2.11 16.28 8.08
CA LEU A 319 3.46 16.51 8.57
C LEU A 319 4.00 17.90 8.19
N GLN A 320 3.33 18.62 7.28
CA GLN A 320 3.78 19.93 6.77
C GLN A 320 3.38 21.10 7.68
N HIS A 321 2.47 20.89 8.63
CA HIS A 321 1.99 21.92 9.56
C HIS A 321 2.77 21.93 10.90
N ARG A 322 4.10 21.81 10.86
CA ARG A 322 4.95 21.86 12.05
C ARG A 322 6.04 22.92 11.93
#